data_AF-A0A6G1B0U0-F1
#
_entry.id   AF-A0A6G1B0U0-F1
#
_cell.length_a   1.000
_cell.length_b   1.000
_cell.length_c   1.000
_cell.angle_alpha   90.00
_cell.angle_beta   90.00
_cell.angle_gamma   90.00
#
_symmetry.space_group_name_H-M   'P 1'
#
loop_
_entity.id
_entity.type
_entity.pdbx_description
1 polymer ?
#
loop_
_entity_poly.entity_id
_entity_poly.type
_entity_poly.pdbx_seq_one_letter_code
_entity_poly.pdbx_strand_id
1 'polypeptide(L)' 'DSLRDYFSKFGEIRECMVMRDPTTKRSRGFGFVTFADPASVDKVLGQPHHELDSKTV' A
#
# COMPACT_ATOMS: atom_id res chain seq x y z
N ASP A 1 -2.79 -7.63 6.03
CA ASP A 1 -3.67 -7.00 5.04
C ASP A 1 -3.89 -5.49 5.24
N SER A 2 -3.29 -4.87 6.26
CA SER A 2 -3.45 -3.43 6.54
C SER A 2 -3.17 -2.50 5.36
N LEU A 3 -2.17 -2.83 4.55
CA LEU A 3 -1.83 -2.05 3.35
C LEU A 3 -2.96 -2.11 2.31
N ARG A 4 -3.51 -3.30 2.06
CA ARG A 4 -4.67 -3.47 1.18
C ARG A 4 -5.90 -2.75 1.73
N ASP A 5 -6.20 -2.93 3.01
CA ASP A 5 -7.40 -2.38 3.64
C ASP A 5 -7.39 -0.84 3.71
N TYR A 6 -6.22 -0.24 3.85
CA TYR A 6 -6.07 1.21 3.80
C TYR A 6 -6.24 1.73 2.37
N PHE A 7 -5.48 1.16 1.43
CA PHE A 7 -5.49 1.63 0.04
C PHE A 7 -6.81 1.30 -0.68
N SER A 8 -7.57 0.29 -0.22
CA SER A 8 -8.88 -0.04 -0.79
C SER A 8 -9.91 1.07 -0.62
N LYS A 9 -9.66 2.04 0.25
CA LYS A 9 -10.51 3.25 0.41
C LYS A 9 -10.40 4.21 -0.77
N PHE A 10 -9.29 4.17 -1.50
CA PHE A 10 -9.04 5.05 -2.65
C PHE A 10 -9.55 4.44 -3.96
N GLY A 11 -9.57 3.11 -4.05
CA GLY A 11 -10.18 2.36 -5.13
C GLY A 11 -9.89 0.87 -5.05
N GLU A 12 -10.34 0.12 -6.06
CA GLU A 12 -10.18 -1.32 -6.11
C GLU A 12 -8.70 -1.73 -6.27
N ILE A 13 -8.22 -2.57 -5.38
CA ILE A 13 -6.84 -3.10 -5.42
C ILE A 13 -6.83 -4.42 -6.18
N ARG A 14 -6.05 -4.44 -7.25
CA ARG A 14 -5.78 -5.64 -8.04
C ARG A 14 -4.73 -6.51 -7.35
N GLU A 15 -3.67 -5.90 -6.84
CA GLU A 15 -2.57 -6.63 -6.21
C GLU A 15 -1.90 -5.79 -5.12
N CYS A 16 -1.48 -6.44 -4.03
CA CYS A 16 -0.66 -5.83 -3.00
C CYS A 16 0.50 -6.76 -2.63
N MET A 17 1.73 -6.27 -2.73
CA MET A 17 2.93 -7.02 -2.40
C MET A 17 3.75 -6.28 -1.36
N VAL A 18 3.88 -6.87 -0.16
CA VAL A 18 4.83 -6.39 0.85
C VAL A 18 6.15 -7.09 0.64
N MET A 19 7.21 -6.34 0.34
CA MET A 19 8.52 -6.93 0.16
C MET A 19 9.06 -7.37 1.52
N ARG A 20 9.28 -8.67 1.66
CA ARG A 20 9.84 -9.28 2.88
C ARG A 20 11.19 -9.90 2.55
N ASP A 21 12.09 -9.84 3.52
CA ASP A 21 13.36 -10.55 3.45
C ASP A 21 13.09 -12.06 3.34
N PRO A 22 13.65 -12.76 2.34
CA PRO A 22 13.39 -14.18 2.12
C PRO A 22 13.88 -15.06 3.28
N THR A 23 14.95 -14.63 3.97
CA THR A 23 15.62 -15.36 5.04
C THR A 23 15.00 -15.03 6.40
N THR A 24 14.84 -13.74 6.72
CA THR A 24 14.35 -13.32 8.04
C THR A 24 12.83 -13.14 8.12
N LYS A 25 12.13 -13.20 6.98
CA LYS A 25 10.68 -12.94 6.82
C LYS A 25 10.22 -11.58 7.32
N ARG A 26 11.12 -10.69 7.75
CA ARG A 26 10.80 -9.31 8.15
C ARG A 26 10.43 -8.49 6.93
N SER A 27 9.51 -7.54 7.07
CA SER A 27 9.24 -6.58 6.00
C SER A 27 10.47 -5.70 5.77
N ARG A 28 10.75 -5.40 4.50
CA ARG A 28 11.85 -4.52 4.10
C ARG A 28 11.51 -3.03 4.26
N GLY A 29 10.38 -2.72 4.89
CA GLY A 29 9.89 -1.34 5.07
C GLY A 29 9.24 -0.72 3.83
N PHE A 30 9.05 -1.49 2.75
CA PHE A 30 8.35 -1.02 1.54
C PHE A 30 7.49 -2.13 0.93
N GLY A 31 6.56 -1.72 0.08
CA GLY A 31 5.69 -2.60 -0.68
C GLY A 31 5.16 -1.92 -1.93
N PHE A 32 4.49 -2.70 -2.77
CA PHE A 32 3.86 -2.23 -4.00
C PHE A 32 2.36 -2.50 -3.93
N VAL A 33 1.57 -1.55 -4.41
CA VAL A 33 0.12 -1.69 -4.58
C VAL A 33 -0.22 -1.38 -6.02
N THR A 34 -0.95 -2.29 -6.64
CA THR A 34 -1.47 -2.16 -8.00
C THR A 34 -2.97 -1.96 -7.90
N PHE A 35 -3.43 -0.77 -8.28
CA PHE A 35 -4.86 -0.49 -8.41
C PHE A 35 -5.42 -1.03 -9.73
N ALA A 36 -6.72 -1.32 -9.75
CA ALA A 36 -7.43 -1.67 -10.97
C ALA A 36 -7.65 -0.44 -11.88
N ASP A 37 -7.82 0.74 -11.28
CA ASP A 37 -8.09 2.00 -11.97
C ASP A 37 -6.98 3.04 -11.69
N PRO A 38 -6.34 3.62 -12.72
CA PRO A 38 -5.37 4.70 -12.55
C PRO A 38 -5.91 5.93 -11.80
N ALA A 39 -7.20 6.25 -11.89
CA ALA A 39 -7.78 7.36 -11.14
C ALA A 39 -7.67 7.16 -9.61
N SER A 40 -7.53 5.91 -9.15
CA SER A 40 -7.30 5.61 -7.74
C SER A 40 -5.90 6.07 -7.28
N VAL A 41 -4.91 6.02 -8.18
CA VAL A 41 -3.54 6.46 -7.90
C VAL A 41 -3.51 7.97 -7.70
N ASP A 42 -4.23 8.74 -8.52
CA ASP A 42 -4.30 10.20 -8.38
C ASP A 42 -4.87 10.62 -7.03
N LYS A 43 -5.90 9.90 -6.53
CA LYS A 43 -6.48 10.13 -5.20
C LYS A 43 -5.49 9.86 -4.08
N VAL A 44 -4.68 8.81 -4.22
CA VAL A 44 -3.62 8.47 -3.26
C VAL A 44 -2.54 9.56 -3.28
N LEU A 45 -2.02 9.92 -4.46
CA LEU A 45 -1.00 10.96 -4.62
C LEU A 45 -1.47 12.36 -4.17
N GLY A 46 -2.78 12.62 -4.21
CA GLY A 46 -3.38 13.83 -3.64
C GLY A 46 -3.26 13.95 -2.12
N GLN A 47 -2.96 12.84 -1.42
CA GLN A 47 -2.70 12.84 0.01
C GLN A 47 -1.19 12.67 0.26
N PRO A 48 -0.49 13.69 0.79
CA PRO A 48 0.97 13.66 0.90
C PRO A 48 1.50 12.75 2.02
N HIS A 49 0.63 12.34 2.94
CA HIS A 49 1.00 11.48 4.07
C HIS A 49 -0.08 10.42 4.26
N HIS A 50 0.33 9.16 4.36
CA HIS A 50 -0.56 8.06 4.67
C HIS A 50 -0.17 7.43 6.00
N GLU A 51 -1.15 7.16 6.86
CA GLU A 51 -0.91 6.50 8.14
C GLU A 51 -1.43 5.06 8.09
N LEU A 52 -0.53 4.09 8.22
CA LEU A 52 -0.83 2.65 8.25
C LEU A 52 -0.21 2.01 9.49
N ASP A 53 -1.03 1.38 10.35
CA ASP A 53 -0.59 0.69 11.57
C ASP A 53 0.37 1.53 12.45
N SER A 54 0.02 2.81 12.65
CA SER A 54 0.83 3.80 13.38
C SER A 54 2.20 4.11 12.75
N LYS A 55 2.35 3.85 11.45
CA LYS A 55 3.51 4.24 10.64
C LYS A 55 3.07 5.19 9.55
N THR A 56 3.77 6.31 9.41
CA THR A 56 3.60 7.22 8.28
C THR A 56 4.35 6.67 7.07
N VAL A 57 3.70 6.64 5.91
CA VAL A 57 4.16 6.09 4.64
C VAL A 57 3.97 7.10 3.52
#